data_AF-A0A316YIG2-F1
#
_entry.id   AF-A0A316YIG2-F1
#
_cell.length_a   1.000
_cell.length_b   1.000
_cell.length_c   1.000
_cell.angle_alpha   90.00
_cell.angle_beta   90.00
_cell.angle_gamma   90.00
#
_symmetry.space_group_name_H-M   'P 1'
#
loop_
_entity.id
_entity.type
_entity.pdbx_description
1 polymer ?
#
loop_
_entity_poly.entity_id
_entity_poly.type
_entity_poly.pdbx_seq_one_letter_code
_entity_poly.pdbx_strand_id
1 'polypeptide(L)'
;MSASSSSSQGAVVAAPPQRLLRLLHDVHAVQVPSLKRASSLGPRSEGAPSLDDVESELTATLLDVDRALEAFKLEAFDLGDTESERREWAEAVTRASQDVSRARREANLAMVQARKAQRANAGRGDLFGDMASSAEERRRRREAAAADDRGADDKLMTASSDVTSALQRTVALMSAELEKSSYSSQLLDESSTTLQAATAQYQSFSDLVASSRQLIKSMERADLYDAALLLLSFAFFCACILYILKVRIWDRGVGILGFFFRIGGMATRTRSMGDVKEKLELAKQASAAAAAAAATSSSASSASAWSKSAMEAAKEAAKTAVTTAIAASASSSIAEPAAQPDDAAPAAATPDVHHIEL
;
A
#
# COMPACT_ATOMS: atom_id res chain seq x y z
N MET A 1 -63.17 4.27 12.49
CA MET A 1 -62.35 5.39 11.99
C MET A 1 -61.31 5.69 13.06
N SER A 2 -60.35 4.81 13.36
CA SER A 2 -59.36 4.11 12.49
C SER A 2 -58.07 4.94 12.31
N ALA A 3 -56.93 4.30 12.55
CA ALA A 3 -55.55 4.80 12.39
C ALA A 3 -55.01 5.77 13.47
N SER A 4 -54.57 5.20 14.60
CA SER A 4 -53.56 5.81 15.49
C SER A 4 -52.68 4.71 16.12
N SER A 5 -52.23 3.77 15.29
CA SER A 5 -51.57 2.52 15.68
C SER A 5 -50.32 2.26 14.82
N SER A 6 -49.37 3.20 14.84
CA SER A 6 -48.18 3.18 13.98
C SER A 6 -46.90 3.76 14.62
N SER A 7 -46.85 3.89 15.95
CA SER A 7 -45.71 4.49 16.67
C SER A 7 -44.97 3.52 17.60
N SER A 8 -45.06 2.20 17.37
CA SER A 8 -44.46 1.16 18.23
C SER A 8 -43.69 0.07 17.47
N GLN A 9 -43.25 0.36 16.24
CA GLN A 9 -42.25 -0.42 15.50
C GLN A 9 -41.22 0.57 14.95
N GLY A 10 -39.94 0.49 15.26
CA GLY A 10 -39.35 -0.21 16.39
C GLY A 10 -37.97 0.40 16.66
N ALA A 11 -37.59 0.58 17.92
CA ALA A 11 -36.19 0.86 18.23
C ALA A 11 -35.41 -0.41 17.91
N VAL A 12 -34.89 -0.53 16.69
CA VAL A 12 -34.00 -1.62 16.29
C VAL A 12 -32.67 -1.36 17.00
N VAL A 13 -32.58 -1.85 18.23
CA VAL A 13 -31.36 -1.83 19.03
C VAL A 13 -30.24 -2.39 18.17
N ALA A 14 -29.19 -1.60 17.95
CA ALA A 14 -28.03 -1.97 17.14
C ALA A 14 -27.27 -3.15 17.77
N ALA A 15 -27.79 -4.36 17.53
CA ALA A 15 -27.35 -5.60 18.13
C ALA A 15 -26.67 -6.46 17.05
N PRO A 16 -25.50 -7.07 17.36
CA PRO A 16 -24.86 -7.99 16.42
C PRO A 16 -25.77 -9.19 16.17
N PRO A 17 -25.83 -9.72 14.93
CA PRO A 17 -26.73 -10.80 14.57
C PRO A 17 -26.43 -12.04 15.40
N GLN A 18 -27.48 -12.69 15.90
CA GLN A 18 -27.37 -13.86 16.78
C GLN A 18 -26.52 -15.00 16.17
N ARG A 19 -26.48 -15.07 14.82
CA ARG A 19 -25.60 -15.98 14.07
C ARG A 19 -24.10 -15.72 14.35
N LEU A 20 -23.67 -14.46 14.37
CA LEU A 20 -22.28 -14.07 14.63
C LEU A 20 -21.89 -14.38 16.09
N LEU A 21 -22.78 -14.10 17.05
CA LEU A 21 -22.56 -14.47 18.45
C LEU A 21 -22.44 -15.99 18.65
N ARG A 22 -23.29 -16.77 17.97
CA ARG A 22 -23.26 -18.24 18.01
C ARG A 22 -21.97 -18.79 17.39
N LEU A 23 -21.54 -18.26 16.24
CA LEU A 23 -20.29 -18.67 15.59
C LEU A 23 -19.04 -18.33 16.43
N LEU A 24 -18.96 -17.13 17.01
CA LEU A 24 -17.87 -16.75 17.92
C LEU A 24 -17.80 -17.67 19.15
N HIS A 25 -18.96 -18.01 19.71
CA HIS A 25 -19.04 -18.96 20.81
C HIS A 25 -18.56 -20.36 20.40
N ASP A 26 -18.92 -20.84 19.21
CA ASP A 26 -18.55 -22.17 18.71
C ASP A 26 -17.03 -22.30 18.46
N VAL A 27 -16.41 -21.28 17.85
CA VAL A 27 -14.95 -21.19 17.67
C VAL A 27 -14.22 -21.29 19.02
N HIS A 28 -14.67 -20.55 20.02
CA HIS A 28 -14.02 -20.51 21.33
C HIS A 28 -14.30 -21.77 22.17
N ALA A 29 -15.55 -22.24 22.22
CA ALA A 29 -15.99 -23.32 23.13
C ALA A 29 -15.74 -24.73 22.57
N VAL A 30 -15.84 -24.93 21.26
CA VAL A 30 -15.78 -26.26 20.62
C VAL A 30 -14.47 -26.46 19.87
N GLN A 31 -14.05 -25.50 19.05
CA GLN A 31 -12.94 -25.72 18.11
C GLN A 31 -11.55 -25.61 18.78
N VAL A 32 -11.30 -24.59 19.60
CA VAL A 32 -10.01 -24.45 20.33
C VAL A 32 -9.71 -25.68 21.23
N PRO A 33 -10.67 -26.25 21.99
CA PRO A 33 -10.44 -27.49 22.73
C PRO A 33 -10.32 -28.74 21.84
N SER A 34 -10.94 -28.76 20.66
CA SER A 34 -10.85 -29.89 19.72
C SER A 34 -9.48 -29.94 19.03
N LEU A 35 -8.93 -28.79 18.61
CA LEU A 35 -7.56 -28.69 18.11
C LEU A 35 -6.52 -29.12 19.16
N LYS A 36 -6.72 -28.73 20.43
CA LYS A 36 -5.84 -29.19 21.53
C LYS A 36 -5.91 -30.70 21.70
N ARG A 37 -7.10 -31.32 21.67
CA ARG A 37 -7.29 -32.77 21.72
C ARG A 37 -6.63 -33.47 20.51
N ALA A 38 -6.90 -33.01 19.29
CA ALA A 38 -6.30 -33.53 18.05
C ALA A 38 -4.77 -33.39 18.02
N SER A 39 -4.21 -32.33 18.61
CA SER A 39 -2.74 -32.18 18.73
C SER A 39 -2.10 -33.12 19.78
N SER A 40 -2.89 -33.60 20.75
CA SER A 40 -2.44 -34.47 21.84
C SER A 40 -2.53 -35.96 21.52
N LEU A 41 -3.51 -36.36 20.70
CA LEU A 41 -3.55 -37.69 20.08
C LEU A 41 -2.68 -37.66 18.82
N GLY A 42 -1.53 -38.33 18.87
CA GLY A 42 -0.65 -38.42 17.71
C GLY A 42 -1.30 -39.14 16.51
N PRO A 43 -0.69 -39.07 15.31
CA PRO A 43 -1.29 -39.50 14.02
C PRO A 43 -1.51 -41.02 13.84
N ARG A 44 -1.60 -41.78 14.94
CA ARG A 44 -1.75 -43.25 14.98
C ARG A 44 -2.94 -43.73 15.81
N SER A 45 -3.75 -42.85 16.38
CA SER A 45 -5.01 -43.25 17.02
C SER A 45 -6.11 -43.45 15.97
N GLU A 46 -6.41 -44.71 15.65
CA GLU A 46 -7.59 -45.06 14.85
C GLU A 46 -8.86 -44.47 15.49
N GLY A 47 -9.56 -43.60 14.76
CA GLY A 47 -10.80 -42.95 15.22
C GLY A 47 -10.67 -41.51 15.74
N ALA A 48 -9.48 -40.90 15.77
CA ALA A 48 -9.38 -39.45 15.93
C ALA A 48 -9.64 -38.75 14.57
N PRO A 49 -10.38 -37.63 14.53
CA PRO A 49 -10.43 -36.79 13.33
C PRO A 49 -9.00 -36.30 13.03
N SER A 50 -8.60 -36.27 11.75
CA SER A 50 -7.24 -35.83 11.42
C SER A 50 -7.09 -34.34 11.77
N LEU A 51 -5.88 -33.90 12.08
CA LEU A 51 -5.64 -32.49 12.39
C LEU A 51 -6.04 -31.61 11.19
N ASP A 52 -5.80 -32.09 9.97
CA ASP A 52 -6.12 -31.40 8.73
C ASP A 52 -7.65 -31.26 8.52
N ASP A 53 -8.45 -32.26 8.92
CA ASP A 53 -9.92 -32.16 8.90
C ASP A 53 -10.41 -31.04 9.84
N VAL A 54 -9.92 -31.01 11.09
CA VAL A 54 -10.31 -30.01 12.10
C VAL A 54 -9.81 -28.61 11.73
N GLU A 55 -8.64 -28.50 11.10
CA GLU A 55 -8.15 -27.23 10.54
C GLU A 55 -9.02 -26.78 9.35
N SER A 56 -9.48 -27.70 8.49
CA SER A 56 -10.38 -27.37 7.38
C SER A 56 -11.74 -26.86 7.88
N GLU A 57 -12.29 -27.48 8.93
CA GLU A 57 -13.54 -27.06 9.58
C GLU A 57 -13.40 -25.68 10.26
N LEU A 58 -12.26 -25.43 10.94
CA LEU A 58 -11.96 -24.12 11.51
C LEU A 58 -11.81 -23.05 10.41
N THR A 59 -11.14 -23.33 9.30
CA THR A 59 -11.00 -22.36 8.21
C THR A 59 -12.34 -22.07 7.52
N ALA A 60 -13.19 -23.09 7.31
CA ALA A 60 -14.55 -22.90 6.80
C ALA A 60 -15.41 -22.04 7.73
N THR A 61 -15.39 -22.30 9.03
CA THR A 61 -16.15 -21.51 10.02
C THR A 61 -15.62 -20.08 10.19
N LEU A 62 -14.31 -19.84 10.06
CA LEU A 62 -13.75 -18.48 9.99
C LEU A 62 -14.23 -17.70 8.76
N LEU A 63 -14.39 -18.36 7.59
CA LEU A 63 -14.96 -17.73 6.39
C LEU A 63 -16.46 -17.41 6.56
N ASP A 64 -17.21 -18.26 7.25
CA ASP A 64 -18.62 -18.02 7.59
C ASP A 64 -18.79 -16.88 8.61
N VAL A 65 -17.85 -16.72 9.55
CA VAL A 65 -17.80 -15.56 10.46
C VAL A 65 -17.54 -14.27 9.68
N ASP A 66 -16.61 -14.27 8.73
CA ASP A 66 -16.29 -13.08 7.92
C ASP A 66 -17.49 -12.67 7.06
N ARG A 67 -18.14 -13.64 6.40
CA ARG A 67 -19.37 -13.43 5.62
C ARG A 67 -20.53 -12.92 6.48
N ALA A 68 -20.65 -13.37 7.73
CA ALA A 68 -21.65 -12.86 8.67
C ALA A 68 -21.33 -11.43 9.15
N LEU A 69 -20.04 -11.07 9.25
CA LEU A 69 -19.59 -9.71 9.57
C LEU A 69 -19.82 -8.75 8.38
N GLU A 70 -19.61 -9.20 7.15
CA GLU A 70 -19.94 -8.43 5.94
C GLU A 70 -21.44 -8.19 5.81
N ALA A 71 -22.27 -9.22 6.01
CA ALA A 71 -23.73 -9.08 6.03
C ALA A 71 -24.19 -8.06 7.09
N PHE A 72 -23.60 -8.07 8.29
CA PHE A 72 -23.90 -7.10 9.34
C PHE A 72 -23.48 -5.66 8.97
N LYS A 73 -22.36 -5.49 8.27
CA LYS A 73 -21.91 -4.17 7.77
C LYS A 73 -22.86 -3.61 6.70
N LEU A 74 -23.41 -4.47 5.84
CA LEU A 74 -24.42 -4.10 4.84
C LEU A 74 -25.74 -3.70 5.52
N GLU A 75 -26.25 -4.52 6.44
CA GLU A 75 -27.48 -4.23 7.20
C GLU A 75 -27.37 -2.91 8.00
N ALA A 76 -26.21 -2.65 8.61
CA ALA A 76 -25.92 -1.40 9.31
C ALA A 76 -25.82 -0.17 8.40
N PHE A 77 -25.53 -0.35 7.10
CA PHE A 77 -25.51 0.72 6.11
C PHE A 77 -26.92 1.05 5.61
N ASP A 78 -27.75 0.03 5.40
CA ASP A 78 -29.12 0.16 4.86
C ASP A 78 -30.14 0.69 5.89
N LEU A 79 -29.99 0.38 7.19
CA LEU A 79 -30.95 0.78 8.24
C LEU A 79 -30.74 2.19 8.83
N GLY A 80 -29.59 2.80 8.59
CA GLY A 80 -29.26 4.09 9.22
C GLY A 80 -29.90 5.25 8.48
N ASP A 81 -31.15 5.62 8.79
CA ASP A 81 -31.78 6.84 8.24
C ASP A 81 -31.49 8.09 9.11
N THR A 82 -31.45 7.97 10.45
CA THR A 82 -31.09 9.10 11.33
C THR A 82 -29.60 9.15 11.67
N GLU A 83 -29.08 10.34 12.01
CA GLU A 83 -27.66 10.50 12.37
C GLU A 83 -27.31 9.86 13.73
N SER A 84 -28.27 9.77 14.65
CA SER A 84 -28.13 9.06 15.93
C SER A 84 -28.01 7.55 15.73
N GLU A 85 -28.91 6.95 14.95
CA GLU A 85 -28.89 5.51 14.70
C GLU A 85 -27.61 5.11 13.95
N ARG A 86 -27.17 5.89 12.94
CA ARG A 86 -25.90 5.66 12.24
C ARG A 86 -24.70 5.57 13.19
N ARG A 87 -24.68 6.36 14.28
CA ARG A 87 -23.60 6.31 15.28
C ARG A 87 -23.67 5.04 16.14
N GLU A 88 -24.86 4.64 16.57
CA GLU A 88 -25.07 3.40 17.33
C GLU A 88 -24.71 2.16 16.52
N TRP A 89 -25.11 2.11 15.24
CA TRP A 89 -24.74 1.06 14.29
C TRP A 89 -23.24 1.05 13.99
N ALA A 90 -22.59 2.21 13.82
CA ALA A 90 -21.14 2.28 13.66
C ALA A 90 -20.38 1.76 14.91
N GLU A 91 -20.86 2.06 16.11
CA GLU A 91 -20.31 1.49 17.35
C GLU A 91 -20.53 -0.02 17.44
N ALA A 92 -21.70 -0.53 17.04
CA ALA A 92 -21.99 -1.96 17.02
C ALA A 92 -21.11 -2.72 16.00
N VAL A 93 -20.95 -2.19 14.79
CA VAL A 93 -20.09 -2.74 13.73
C VAL A 93 -18.61 -2.72 14.13
N THR A 94 -18.13 -1.64 14.74
CA THR A 94 -16.73 -1.58 15.21
C THR A 94 -16.46 -2.55 16.36
N ARG A 95 -17.39 -2.73 17.31
CA ARG A 95 -17.31 -3.78 18.35
C ARG A 95 -17.28 -5.18 17.75
N ALA A 96 -18.26 -5.52 16.90
CA ALA A 96 -18.34 -6.84 16.25
C ALA A 96 -17.07 -7.14 15.40
N SER A 97 -16.56 -6.16 14.67
CA SER A 97 -15.32 -6.31 13.90
C SER A 97 -14.09 -6.50 14.78
N GLN A 98 -14.04 -5.89 15.98
CA GLN A 98 -12.97 -6.13 16.94
C GLN A 98 -13.04 -7.54 17.50
N ASP A 99 -14.22 -8.04 17.85
CA ASP A 99 -14.40 -9.38 18.42
C ASP A 99 -14.05 -10.48 17.41
N VAL A 100 -14.49 -10.35 16.15
CA VAL A 100 -14.04 -11.23 15.05
C VAL A 100 -12.51 -11.19 14.87
N SER A 101 -11.89 -10.01 14.97
CA SER A 101 -10.42 -9.90 14.88
C SER A 101 -9.68 -10.56 16.04
N ARG A 102 -10.31 -10.67 17.23
CA ARG A 102 -9.74 -11.34 18.42
C ARG A 102 -9.86 -12.85 18.24
N ALA A 103 -11.06 -13.35 17.94
CA ALA A 103 -11.30 -14.76 17.67
C ALA A 103 -10.40 -15.29 16.54
N ARG A 104 -10.22 -14.55 15.44
CA ARG A 104 -9.31 -14.93 14.34
C ARG A 104 -7.84 -15.01 14.80
N ARG A 105 -7.39 -14.10 15.66
CA ARG A 105 -6.02 -14.14 16.22
C ARG A 105 -5.82 -15.34 17.13
N GLU A 106 -6.78 -15.62 18.00
CA GLU A 106 -6.76 -16.77 18.92
C GLU A 106 -6.80 -18.11 18.16
N ALA A 107 -7.67 -18.24 17.16
CA ALA A 107 -7.75 -19.39 16.27
C ALA A 107 -6.43 -19.64 15.51
N ASN A 108 -5.85 -18.60 14.91
CA ASN A 108 -4.57 -18.70 14.22
C ASN A 108 -3.42 -19.08 15.17
N LEU A 109 -3.38 -18.52 16.38
CA LEU A 109 -2.40 -18.89 17.40
C LEU A 109 -2.57 -20.35 17.84
N ALA A 110 -3.81 -20.83 17.98
CA ALA A 110 -4.11 -22.22 18.31
C ALA A 110 -3.66 -23.19 17.19
N MET A 111 -3.94 -22.90 15.92
CA MET A 111 -3.46 -23.70 14.78
C MET A 111 -1.92 -23.75 14.72
N VAL A 112 -1.24 -22.60 14.88
CA VAL A 112 0.23 -22.56 14.90
C VAL A 112 0.81 -23.38 16.06
N GLN A 113 0.18 -23.34 17.24
CA GLN A 113 0.59 -24.18 18.38
C GLN A 113 0.34 -25.68 18.11
N ALA A 114 -0.80 -26.05 17.53
CA ALA A 114 -1.13 -27.43 17.19
C ALA A 114 -0.13 -28.01 16.16
N ARG A 115 0.12 -27.31 15.04
CA ARG A 115 1.11 -27.70 14.03
C ARG A 115 2.54 -27.75 14.59
N LYS A 116 2.89 -26.88 15.56
CA LYS A 116 4.19 -26.92 16.23
C LYS A 116 4.33 -28.16 17.14
N ALA A 117 3.26 -28.52 17.86
CA ALA A 117 3.23 -29.72 18.68
C ALA A 117 3.30 -31.00 17.82
N GLN A 118 2.55 -31.05 16.72
CA GLN A 118 2.59 -32.16 15.76
C GLN A 118 4.00 -32.36 15.18
N ARG A 119 4.67 -31.29 14.73
CA ARG A 119 6.07 -31.37 14.24
C ARG A 119 7.05 -31.83 15.32
N ALA A 120 6.89 -31.38 16.56
CA ALA A 120 7.73 -31.83 17.68
C ALA A 120 7.52 -33.32 18.02
N ASN A 121 6.31 -33.84 17.83
CA ASN A 121 6.00 -35.26 18.01
C ASN A 121 6.49 -36.12 16.83
N ALA A 122 6.36 -35.63 15.59
CA ALA A 122 6.87 -36.31 14.39
C ALA A 122 8.40 -36.49 14.44
N GLY A 123 9.15 -35.41 14.66
CA GLY A 123 10.61 -35.49 14.75
C GLY A 123 11.14 -36.32 15.92
N ARG A 124 10.33 -36.53 16.97
CA ARG A 124 10.62 -37.53 18.00
C ARG A 124 10.39 -38.96 17.51
N GLY A 125 9.30 -39.19 16.77
CA GLY A 125 8.99 -40.48 16.17
C GLY A 125 10.11 -41.01 15.28
N ASP A 126 10.69 -40.14 14.44
CA ASP A 126 11.78 -40.52 13.53
C ASP A 126 13.07 -40.87 14.30
N LEU A 127 13.45 -40.06 15.31
CA LEU A 127 14.61 -40.35 16.16
C LEU A 127 14.46 -41.64 16.97
N PHE A 128 13.27 -41.94 17.49
CA PHE A 128 13.03 -43.19 18.22
C PHE A 128 12.88 -44.40 17.30
N GLY A 129 12.41 -44.21 16.06
CA GLY A 129 12.34 -45.26 15.04
C GLY A 129 13.73 -45.75 14.61
N ASP A 130 14.66 -44.83 14.35
CA ASP A 130 16.04 -45.14 14.00
C ASP A 130 16.81 -45.83 15.16
N MET A 131 16.55 -45.41 16.40
CA MET A 131 17.09 -46.07 17.59
C MET A 131 16.58 -47.53 17.73
N ALA A 132 15.32 -47.79 17.38
CA ALA A 132 14.71 -49.12 17.44
C ALA A 132 15.23 -50.05 16.34
N SER A 133 15.31 -49.58 15.08
CA SER A 133 15.88 -50.36 13.97
C SER A 133 17.36 -50.69 14.20
N SER A 134 18.14 -49.72 14.71
CA SER A 134 19.55 -49.95 15.09
C SER A 134 19.69 -50.99 16.21
N ALA A 135 18.73 -51.06 17.14
CA ALA A 135 18.74 -52.08 18.20
C ALA A 135 18.46 -53.49 17.65
N GLU A 136 17.52 -53.63 16.72
CA GLU A 136 17.22 -54.90 16.04
C GLU A 136 18.38 -55.39 15.16
N GLU A 137 19.02 -54.48 14.41
CA GLU A 137 20.16 -54.82 13.57
C GLU A 137 21.37 -55.30 14.41
N ARG A 138 21.65 -54.64 15.54
CA ARG A 138 22.66 -55.09 16.52
C ARG A 138 22.36 -56.49 17.08
N ARG A 139 21.08 -56.85 17.22
CA ARG A 139 20.65 -58.18 17.69
C ARG A 139 20.95 -59.25 16.63
N ARG A 140 20.54 -59.03 15.38
CA ARG A 140 20.84 -59.94 14.25
C ARG A 140 22.34 -60.14 14.02
N ARG A 141 23.14 -59.07 14.16
CA ARG A 141 24.60 -59.14 14.00
C ARG A 141 25.30 -59.96 15.10
N ARG A 142 24.74 -60.02 16.31
CA ARG A 142 25.22 -60.91 17.39
C ARG A 142 24.85 -62.37 17.17
N GLU A 143 23.66 -62.63 16.64
CA GLU A 143 23.19 -64.00 16.33
C GLU A 143 24.01 -64.62 15.18
N ALA A 144 24.37 -63.83 14.16
CA ALA A 144 25.25 -64.29 13.07
C ALA A 144 26.69 -64.60 13.54
N ALA A 145 27.24 -63.79 14.45
CA ALA A 145 28.62 -63.96 14.95
C ALA A 145 28.83 -65.23 15.80
N ALA A 146 27.76 -65.90 16.25
CA ALA A 146 27.85 -67.14 17.03
C ALA A 146 28.01 -68.41 16.17
N ALA A 147 27.95 -68.30 14.83
CA ALA A 147 27.96 -69.43 13.91
C ALA A 147 29.32 -69.73 13.25
N ASP A 148 30.31 -68.84 13.38
CA ASP A 148 31.54 -68.76 12.56
C ASP A 148 32.70 -69.69 12.99
N ASP A 149 32.56 -70.44 14.09
CA ASP A 149 33.67 -71.16 14.75
C ASP A 149 34.05 -72.53 14.10
N ARG A 150 33.82 -72.72 12.79
CA ARG A 150 34.10 -74.01 12.12
C ARG A 150 34.77 -73.87 10.75
N GLY A 151 35.99 -74.40 10.65
CA GLY A 151 36.67 -74.69 9.38
C GLY A 151 37.77 -73.70 9.00
N ALA A 152 39.02 -74.17 8.85
CA ALA A 152 40.15 -73.34 8.42
C ALA A 152 40.37 -73.34 6.90
N ASP A 153 40.08 -74.45 6.21
CA ASP A 153 40.06 -74.53 4.74
C ASP A 153 38.85 -73.81 4.14
N ASP A 154 37.69 -73.94 4.78
CA ASP A 154 36.46 -73.25 4.36
C ASP A 154 36.69 -71.74 4.31
N LYS A 155 37.44 -71.17 5.28
CA LYS A 155 37.79 -69.74 5.34
C LYS A 155 38.47 -69.19 4.08
N LEU A 156 39.19 -69.98 3.28
CA LEU A 156 39.78 -69.50 2.02
C LEU A 156 38.74 -69.42 0.88
N MET A 157 37.83 -70.39 0.83
CA MET A 157 36.72 -70.39 -0.14
C MET A 157 35.66 -69.35 0.25
N THR A 158 35.31 -69.29 1.54
CA THR A 158 34.44 -68.27 2.14
C THR A 158 35.04 -66.87 1.99
N ALA A 159 36.35 -66.63 2.20
CA ALA A 159 36.95 -65.32 1.95
C ALA A 159 36.82 -64.86 0.49
N SER A 160 36.96 -65.78 -0.47
CA SER A 160 36.77 -65.48 -1.90
C SER A 160 35.30 -65.19 -2.23
N SER A 161 34.39 -65.95 -1.62
CA SER A 161 32.93 -65.72 -1.66
C SER A 161 32.55 -64.40 -0.99
N ASP A 162 33.20 -64.01 0.11
CA ASP A 162 32.94 -62.80 0.88
C ASP A 162 33.44 -61.56 0.16
N VAL A 163 34.60 -61.60 -0.49
CA VAL A 163 35.04 -60.51 -1.37
C VAL A 163 34.05 -60.34 -2.54
N THR A 164 33.55 -61.44 -3.09
CA THR A 164 32.54 -61.41 -4.16
C THR A 164 31.20 -60.87 -3.67
N SER A 165 30.74 -61.29 -2.49
CA SER A 165 29.49 -60.83 -1.88
C SER A 165 29.59 -59.37 -1.42
N ALA A 166 30.75 -58.93 -0.92
CA ALA A 166 31.04 -57.55 -0.58
C ALA A 166 31.07 -56.66 -1.83
N LEU A 167 31.61 -57.13 -2.96
CA LEU A 167 31.55 -56.41 -4.24
C LEU A 167 30.11 -56.31 -4.74
N GLN A 168 29.33 -57.40 -4.75
CA GLN A 168 27.90 -57.34 -5.11
C GLN A 168 27.11 -56.40 -4.19
N ARG A 169 27.38 -56.43 -2.88
CA ARG A 169 26.77 -55.54 -1.89
C ARG A 169 27.19 -54.08 -2.10
N THR A 170 28.43 -53.82 -2.50
CA THR A 170 28.93 -52.48 -2.82
C THR A 170 28.30 -51.95 -4.10
N VAL A 171 28.15 -52.78 -5.14
CA VAL A 171 27.41 -52.42 -6.36
C VAL A 171 25.94 -52.12 -6.04
N ALA A 172 25.28 -52.94 -5.22
CA ALA A 172 23.91 -52.71 -4.78
C ALA A 172 23.76 -51.43 -3.92
N LEU A 173 24.75 -51.13 -3.06
CA LEU A 173 24.79 -49.87 -2.31
C LEU A 173 25.00 -48.68 -3.25
N MET A 174 25.91 -48.79 -4.22
CA MET A 174 26.19 -47.72 -5.18
C MET A 174 24.98 -47.45 -6.08
N SER A 175 24.22 -48.47 -6.50
CA SER A 175 22.94 -48.25 -7.20
C SER A 175 21.90 -47.57 -6.31
N ALA A 176 21.77 -47.97 -5.04
CA ALA A 176 20.83 -47.34 -4.10
C ALA A 176 21.21 -45.90 -3.74
N GLU A 177 22.50 -45.59 -3.64
CA GLU A 177 23.01 -44.22 -3.46
C GLU A 177 22.83 -43.37 -4.72
N LEU A 178 22.95 -43.94 -5.92
CA LEU A 178 22.66 -43.25 -7.18
C LEU A 178 21.16 -42.95 -7.34
N GLU A 179 20.27 -43.88 -6.99
CA GLU A 179 18.82 -43.63 -6.92
C GLU A 179 18.48 -42.53 -5.91
N LYS A 180 19.10 -42.58 -4.71
CA LYS A 180 18.95 -41.53 -3.69
C LYS A 180 19.48 -40.17 -4.17
N SER A 181 20.58 -40.16 -4.93
CA SER A 181 21.18 -38.95 -5.49
C SER A 181 20.33 -38.35 -6.61
N SER A 182 19.76 -39.18 -7.49
CA SER A 182 18.85 -38.72 -8.54
C SER A 182 17.55 -38.16 -7.96
N TYR A 183 16.99 -38.81 -6.94
CA TYR A 183 15.85 -38.30 -6.18
C TYR A 183 16.17 -36.98 -5.44
N SER A 184 17.35 -36.87 -4.82
CA SER A 184 17.81 -35.61 -4.22
C SER A 184 17.99 -34.50 -5.26
N SER A 185 18.40 -34.84 -6.49
CA SER A 185 18.52 -33.86 -7.59
C SER A 185 17.15 -33.39 -8.08
N GLN A 186 16.17 -34.30 -8.18
CA GLN A 186 14.78 -33.95 -8.48
C GLN A 186 14.17 -33.03 -7.41
N LEU A 187 14.37 -33.35 -6.12
CA LEU A 187 13.93 -32.49 -5.00
C LEU A 187 14.60 -31.10 -5.00
N LEU A 188 15.86 -31.01 -5.41
CA LEU A 188 16.56 -29.72 -5.55
C LEU A 188 15.99 -28.90 -6.72
N ASP A 189 15.61 -29.54 -7.83
CA ASP A 189 14.97 -28.87 -8.96
C ASP A 189 13.52 -28.45 -8.65
N GLU A 190 12.76 -29.29 -7.95
CA GLU A 190 11.43 -28.94 -7.42
C GLU A 190 11.51 -27.79 -6.40
N SER A 191 12.54 -27.79 -5.54
CA SER A 191 12.80 -26.67 -4.61
C SER A 191 13.21 -25.40 -5.35
N SER A 192 13.99 -25.52 -6.42
CA SER A 192 14.43 -24.41 -7.28
C SER A 192 13.25 -23.77 -8.03
N THR A 193 12.41 -24.58 -8.67
CA THR A 193 11.20 -24.12 -9.35
C THR A 193 10.19 -23.52 -8.36
N THR A 194 10.05 -24.09 -7.17
CA THR A 194 9.24 -23.49 -6.08
C THR A 194 9.80 -22.13 -5.63
N LEU A 195 11.12 -21.99 -5.49
CA LEU A 195 11.76 -20.71 -5.16
C LEU A 195 11.60 -19.67 -6.29
N GLN A 196 11.64 -20.09 -7.56
CA GLN A 196 11.35 -19.21 -8.69
C GLN A 196 9.90 -18.74 -8.67
N ALA A 197 8.94 -19.63 -8.42
CA ALA A 197 7.52 -19.29 -8.28
C ALA A 197 7.28 -18.32 -7.10
N ALA A 198 7.91 -18.57 -5.94
CA ALA A 198 7.85 -17.68 -4.79
C ALA A 198 8.48 -16.30 -5.08
N THR A 199 9.57 -16.25 -5.84
CA THR A 199 10.22 -15.00 -6.27
C THR A 199 9.32 -14.22 -7.24
N ALA A 200 8.66 -14.89 -8.19
CA ALA A 200 7.72 -14.26 -9.11
C ALA A 200 6.48 -13.70 -8.37
N GLN A 201 5.96 -14.43 -7.38
CA GLN A 201 4.90 -13.93 -6.49
C GLN A 201 5.36 -12.72 -5.65
N TYR A 202 6.59 -12.76 -5.12
CA TYR A 202 7.13 -11.63 -4.35
C TYR A 202 7.30 -10.37 -5.24
N GLN A 203 7.72 -10.54 -6.50
CA GLN A 203 7.79 -9.44 -7.45
C GLN A 203 6.39 -8.87 -7.76
N SER A 204 5.39 -9.71 -8.02
CA SER A 204 4.03 -9.22 -8.29
C SER A 204 3.39 -8.52 -7.06
N PHE A 205 3.68 -8.98 -5.84
CA PHE A 205 3.31 -8.28 -4.62
C PHE A 205 4.05 -6.94 -4.46
N SER A 206 5.34 -6.88 -4.80
CA SER A 206 6.11 -5.62 -4.79
C SER A 206 5.52 -4.61 -5.78
N ASP A 207 5.16 -5.04 -6.99
CA ASP A 207 4.54 -4.19 -8.01
C ASP A 207 3.14 -3.73 -7.57
N LEU A 208 2.35 -4.60 -6.93
CA LEU A 208 1.04 -4.23 -6.35
C LEU A 208 1.18 -3.23 -5.20
N VAL A 209 2.20 -3.37 -4.34
CA VAL A 209 2.49 -2.40 -3.26
C VAL A 209 3.01 -1.07 -3.83
N ALA A 210 3.80 -1.10 -4.90
CA ALA A 210 4.24 0.11 -5.60
C ALA A 210 3.06 0.83 -6.25
N SER A 211 2.15 0.09 -6.90
CA SER A 211 0.87 0.57 -7.42
C SER A 211 0.01 1.20 -6.33
N SER A 212 -0.22 0.48 -5.22
CA SER A 212 -0.96 0.99 -4.05
C SER A 212 -0.37 2.31 -3.52
N ARG A 213 0.96 2.40 -3.37
CA ARG A 213 1.66 3.64 -2.98
C ARG A 213 1.49 4.77 -3.99
N GLN A 214 1.47 4.46 -5.28
CA GLN A 214 1.25 5.45 -6.34
C GLN A 214 -0.18 5.98 -6.33
N LEU A 215 -1.18 5.11 -6.11
CA LEU A 215 -2.58 5.52 -5.94
C LEU A 215 -2.77 6.38 -4.68
N ILE A 216 -2.19 5.98 -3.55
CA ILE A 216 -2.25 6.79 -2.31
C ILE A 216 -1.65 8.19 -2.54
N LYS A 217 -0.48 8.27 -3.20
CA LYS A 217 0.14 9.56 -3.57
C LYS A 217 -0.67 10.36 -4.58
N SER A 218 -1.44 9.72 -5.47
CA SER A 218 -2.29 10.45 -6.42
C SER A 218 -3.53 11.03 -5.72
N MET A 219 -4.10 10.32 -4.74
CA MET A 219 -5.16 10.84 -3.87
C MET A 219 -4.66 12.01 -3.01
N GLU A 220 -3.52 11.86 -2.33
CA GLU A 220 -2.90 12.95 -1.55
C GLU A 220 -2.67 14.21 -2.40
N ARG A 221 -2.22 14.05 -3.65
CA ARG A 221 -2.09 15.17 -4.59
C ARG A 221 -3.44 15.77 -5.00
N ALA A 222 -4.46 14.95 -5.22
CA ALA A 222 -5.80 15.43 -5.54
C ALA A 222 -6.38 16.27 -4.40
N ASP A 223 -6.24 15.79 -3.15
CA ASP A 223 -6.67 16.52 -1.94
C ASP A 223 -5.91 17.85 -1.78
N LEU A 224 -4.60 17.88 -2.07
CA LEU A 224 -3.80 19.11 -2.08
C LEU A 224 -4.25 20.10 -3.16
N TYR A 225 -4.62 19.63 -4.36
CA TYR A 225 -5.15 20.50 -5.41
C TYR A 225 -6.54 21.02 -5.07
N ASP A 226 -7.42 20.21 -4.49
CA ASP A 226 -8.75 20.66 -4.04
C ASP A 226 -8.63 21.70 -2.92
N ALA A 227 -7.79 21.45 -1.92
CA ALA A 227 -7.48 22.42 -0.86
C ALA A 227 -6.90 23.73 -1.44
N ALA A 228 -6.07 23.67 -2.48
CA ALA A 228 -5.54 24.86 -3.16
C ALA A 228 -6.63 25.62 -3.94
N LEU A 229 -7.58 24.94 -4.58
CA LEU A 229 -8.73 25.56 -5.25
C LEU A 229 -9.71 26.21 -4.26
N LEU A 230 -9.95 25.57 -3.12
CA LEU A 230 -10.73 26.15 -2.01
C LEU A 230 -10.05 27.42 -1.48
N LEU A 231 -8.75 27.35 -1.19
CA LEU A 231 -7.97 28.50 -0.71
C LEU A 231 -7.94 29.65 -1.73
N LEU A 232 -7.78 29.36 -3.02
CA LEU A 232 -7.82 30.35 -4.09
C LEU A 232 -9.21 31.01 -4.20
N SER A 233 -10.28 30.23 -4.09
CA SER A 233 -11.67 30.72 -4.10
C SER A 233 -11.96 31.62 -2.89
N PHE A 234 -11.50 31.23 -1.71
CA PHE A 234 -11.60 32.04 -0.49
C PHE A 234 -10.76 33.33 -0.57
N ALA A 235 -9.56 33.26 -1.14
CA ALA A 235 -8.71 34.43 -1.37
C ALA A 235 -9.35 35.41 -2.37
N PHE A 236 -9.95 34.91 -3.44
CA PHE A 236 -10.70 35.73 -4.41
C PHE A 236 -11.94 36.38 -3.77
N PHE A 237 -12.68 35.64 -2.94
CA PHE A 237 -13.81 36.17 -2.18
C PHE A 237 -13.38 37.25 -1.18
N CYS A 238 -12.30 37.03 -0.42
CA CYS A 238 -11.70 38.04 0.45
C CYS A 238 -11.23 39.27 -0.33
N ALA A 239 -10.63 39.09 -1.51
CA ALA A 239 -10.23 40.19 -2.38
C ALA A 239 -11.44 40.98 -2.89
N CYS A 240 -12.56 40.32 -3.22
CA CYS A 240 -13.82 40.97 -3.58
C CYS A 240 -14.41 41.75 -2.40
N ILE A 241 -14.42 41.20 -1.18
CA ILE A 241 -14.85 41.92 0.02
C ILE A 241 -13.95 43.14 0.27
N LEU A 242 -12.63 42.98 0.22
CA LEU A 242 -11.68 44.09 0.41
C LEU A 242 -11.79 45.14 -0.69
N TYR A 243 -12.10 44.76 -1.93
CA TYR A 243 -12.38 45.68 -3.02
C TYR A 243 -13.69 46.46 -2.78
N ILE A 244 -14.77 45.78 -2.38
CA ILE A 244 -16.03 46.42 -2.01
C ILE A 244 -15.82 47.35 -0.82
N LEU A 245 -15.12 46.92 0.23
CA LEU A 245 -14.78 47.77 1.38
C LEU A 245 -13.93 48.96 0.94
N LYS A 246 -12.92 48.77 0.08
CA LYS A 246 -12.12 49.87 -0.48
C LYS A 246 -13.01 50.87 -1.20
N VAL A 247 -13.80 50.47 -2.19
CA VAL A 247 -14.68 51.41 -2.93
C VAL A 247 -15.72 52.03 -1.99
N ARG A 248 -16.40 51.22 -1.17
CA ARG A 248 -17.55 51.65 -0.36
C ARG A 248 -17.17 52.48 0.86
N ILE A 249 -16.05 52.16 1.52
CA ILE A 249 -15.53 52.85 2.72
C ILE A 249 -14.53 53.93 2.36
N TRP A 250 -13.75 53.83 1.28
CA TRP A 250 -12.84 54.90 0.89
C TRP A 250 -13.61 56.02 0.19
N ASP A 251 -14.45 55.76 -0.80
CA ASP A 251 -15.15 56.85 -1.51
C ASP A 251 -16.20 57.53 -0.62
N ARG A 252 -16.99 56.75 0.15
CA ARG A 252 -17.95 57.34 1.09
C ARG A 252 -17.33 57.74 2.42
N GLY A 253 -16.31 57.07 2.93
CA GLY A 253 -15.64 57.45 4.17
C GLY A 253 -14.72 58.66 4.00
N VAL A 254 -13.99 58.79 2.89
CA VAL A 254 -13.29 60.05 2.54
C VAL A 254 -14.28 61.13 2.12
N GLY A 255 -15.44 60.77 1.55
CA GLY A 255 -16.55 61.70 1.35
C GLY A 255 -17.11 62.26 2.67
N ILE A 256 -17.45 61.40 3.64
CA ILE A 256 -17.95 61.78 4.96
C ILE A 256 -16.84 62.49 5.77
N LEU A 257 -15.64 61.91 5.86
CA LEU A 257 -14.53 62.52 6.61
C LEU A 257 -14.08 63.83 5.96
N GLY A 258 -14.08 63.93 4.64
CA GLY A 258 -13.83 65.16 3.90
C GLY A 258 -14.96 66.18 4.04
N PHE A 259 -16.22 65.76 4.21
CA PHE A 259 -17.37 66.63 4.52
C PHE A 259 -17.33 67.14 5.95
N PHE A 260 -17.02 66.28 6.93
CA PHE A 260 -16.79 66.66 8.32
C PHE A 260 -15.51 67.49 8.50
N PHE A 261 -14.45 67.24 7.73
CA PHE A 261 -13.24 68.07 7.71
C PHE A 261 -13.45 69.37 6.93
N ARG A 262 -14.37 69.40 5.95
CA ARG A 262 -14.85 70.64 5.32
C ARG A 262 -15.68 71.48 6.31
N ILE A 263 -16.55 70.87 7.10
CA ILE A 263 -17.47 71.54 8.03
C ILE A 263 -16.77 71.94 9.34
N GLY A 264 -16.10 71.02 10.02
CA GLY A 264 -15.25 71.31 11.17
C GLY A 264 -14.07 72.19 10.81
N GLY A 265 -13.45 71.95 9.64
CA GLY A 265 -12.43 72.85 9.09
C GLY A 265 -12.97 74.15 8.48
N MET A 266 -14.30 74.37 8.42
CA MET A 266 -14.87 75.70 8.14
C MET A 266 -14.80 76.56 9.40
N ALA A 267 -15.10 75.96 10.57
CA ALA A 267 -15.03 76.63 11.87
C ALA A 267 -13.60 77.05 12.24
N THR A 268 -12.58 76.31 11.78
CA THR A 268 -11.15 76.63 12.00
C THR A 268 -10.45 77.22 10.77
N ARG A 269 -11.19 77.64 9.72
CA ARG A 269 -10.65 78.37 8.57
C ARG A 269 -10.95 79.87 8.67
N THR A 270 -10.60 80.46 9.82
CA THR A 270 -10.00 81.78 9.76
C THR A 270 -8.68 81.63 9.00
N ARG A 271 -8.61 82.18 7.78
CA ARG A 271 -7.32 82.34 7.10
C ARG A 271 -6.49 83.31 7.95
N SER A 272 -5.61 82.79 8.80
CA SER A 272 -4.52 83.58 9.37
C SER A 272 -3.70 84.13 8.20
N MET A 273 -3.77 85.44 8.02
CA MET A 273 -3.07 86.13 6.91
C MET A 273 -1.54 86.13 7.11
N GLY A 274 -1.07 85.77 8.31
CA GLY A 274 0.36 85.58 8.63
C GLY A 274 0.94 84.32 7.98
N ASP A 275 0.29 83.16 8.15
CA ASP A 275 0.81 81.86 7.71
C ASP A 275 1.01 81.78 6.19
N VAL A 276 0.19 82.49 5.42
CA VAL A 276 0.33 82.58 3.96
C VAL A 276 1.58 83.37 3.59
N LYS A 277 1.95 84.40 4.36
CA LYS A 277 3.14 85.22 4.09
C LYS A 277 4.42 84.49 4.47
N GLU A 278 4.43 83.82 5.62
CA GLU A 278 5.55 82.98 6.05
C GLU A 278 5.75 81.77 5.13
N LYS A 279 4.65 81.09 4.73
CA LYS A 279 4.74 79.99 3.75
C LYS A 279 4.99 80.46 2.32
N LEU A 280 4.73 81.71 1.96
CA LEU A 280 5.16 82.28 0.68
C LEU A 280 6.66 82.56 0.68
N GLU A 281 7.21 83.15 1.75
CA GLU A 281 8.66 83.36 1.90
C GLU A 281 9.41 82.02 1.96
N LEU A 282 8.93 81.05 2.75
CA LEU A 282 9.47 79.70 2.79
C LEU A 282 9.28 78.94 1.47
N ALA A 283 8.16 79.12 0.74
CA ALA A 283 8.01 78.54 -0.59
C ALA A 283 8.91 79.22 -1.63
N LYS A 284 9.23 80.51 -1.47
CA LYS A 284 10.14 81.24 -2.35
C LYS A 284 11.59 80.80 -2.13
N GLN A 285 12.02 80.68 -0.87
CA GLN A 285 13.30 80.08 -0.51
C GLN A 285 13.39 78.60 -0.90
N ALA A 286 12.32 77.81 -0.66
CA ALA A 286 12.24 76.43 -1.10
C ALA A 286 12.15 76.29 -2.63
N SER A 287 11.63 77.27 -3.38
CA SER A 287 11.65 77.27 -4.85
C SER A 287 13.04 77.61 -5.41
N ALA A 288 13.83 78.42 -4.71
CA ALA A 288 15.24 78.63 -5.03
C ALA A 288 16.07 77.37 -4.73
N ALA A 289 15.81 76.71 -3.60
CA ALA A 289 16.41 75.42 -3.27
C ALA A 289 15.92 74.29 -4.19
N ALA A 290 14.66 74.32 -4.65
CA ALA A 290 14.11 73.36 -5.61
C ALA A 290 14.53 73.65 -7.05
N ALA A 291 14.93 74.87 -7.41
CA ALA A 291 15.62 75.12 -8.66
C ALA A 291 17.03 74.48 -8.66
N ALA A 292 17.71 74.47 -7.50
CA ALA A 292 18.95 73.71 -7.32
C ALA A 292 18.72 72.19 -7.25
N ALA A 293 17.65 71.72 -6.59
CA ALA A 293 17.32 70.29 -6.45
C ALA A 293 16.54 69.70 -7.65
N ALA A 294 16.04 70.53 -8.59
CA ALA A 294 15.49 70.07 -9.87
C ALA A 294 16.59 69.52 -10.79
N ALA A 295 17.87 69.85 -10.53
CA ALA A 295 19.01 69.14 -11.09
C ALA A 295 19.19 67.72 -10.51
N THR A 296 18.44 67.37 -9.44
CA THR A 296 18.54 66.09 -8.70
C THR A 296 17.24 65.27 -8.73
N SER A 297 16.13 65.84 -9.19
CA SER A 297 14.84 65.14 -9.38
C SER A 297 14.80 64.16 -10.56
N SER A 298 15.95 63.90 -11.20
CA SER A 298 16.17 62.81 -12.16
C SER A 298 16.12 61.40 -11.53
N SER A 299 15.98 61.30 -10.20
CA SER A 299 16.02 60.04 -9.44
C SER A 299 14.65 59.44 -9.08
N ALA A 300 13.56 60.23 -9.08
CA ALA A 300 12.24 59.80 -8.59
C ALA A 300 11.37 59.06 -9.62
N SER A 301 11.74 59.07 -10.91
CA SER A 301 11.10 58.28 -11.96
C SER A 301 11.42 56.77 -11.89
N SER A 302 12.38 56.38 -11.06
CA SER A 302 12.87 54.99 -10.93
C SER A 302 11.84 54.00 -10.38
N ALA A 303 10.94 54.42 -9.47
CA ALA A 303 10.02 53.50 -8.79
C ALA A 303 8.80 53.07 -9.64
N SER A 304 8.29 53.96 -10.51
CA SER A 304 7.17 53.64 -11.41
C SER A 304 7.60 53.17 -12.81
N ALA A 305 8.89 53.34 -13.13
CA ALA A 305 9.51 52.67 -14.28
C ALA A 305 9.73 51.17 -13.99
N TRP A 306 10.17 50.80 -12.78
CA TRP A 306 10.51 49.40 -12.43
C TRP A 306 9.33 48.44 -12.57
N SER A 307 8.11 48.83 -12.21
CA SER A 307 6.93 47.95 -12.33
C SER A 307 6.51 47.70 -13.78
N LYS A 308 6.75 48.67 -14.68
CA LYS A 308 6.48 48.52 -16.12
C LYS A 308 7.61 47.83 -16.86
N SER A 309 8.87 48.11 -16.53
CA SER A 309 10.02 47.41 -17.10
C SER A 309 10.09 45.96 -16.62
N ALA A 310 9.72 45.64 -15.37
CA ALA A 310 9.65 44.27 -14.90
C ALA A 310 8.50 43.47 -15.54
N MET A 311 7.33 44.07 -15.79
CA MET A 311 6.26 43.39 -16.53
C MET A 311 6.65 43.12 -17.99
N GLU A 312 7.23 44.10 -18.70
CA GLU A 312 7.57 43.88 -20.11
C GLU A 312 8.85 43.03 -20.28
N ALA A 313 9.80 43.09 -19.34
CA ALA A 313 10.92 42.14 -19.28
C ALA A 313 10.45 40.71 -18.94
N ALA A 314 9.47 40.53 -18.05
CA ALA A 314 8.89 39.21 -17.78
C ALA A 314 8.12 38.66 -18.99
N LYS A 315 7.50 39.52 -19.80
CA LYS A 315 6.75 39.16 -21.00
C LYS A 315 7.65 38.84 -22.19
N GLU A 316 8.75 39.57 -22.37
CA GLU A 316 9.79 39.22 -23.37
C GLU A 316 10.64 38.03 -22.91
N ALA A 317 10.89 37.86 -21.60
CA ALA A 317 11.46 36.63 -21.04
C ALA A 317 10.53 35.42 -21.22
N ALA A 318 9.21 35.60 -21.08
CA ALA A 318 8.25 34.53 -21.36
C ALA A 318 8.19 34.18 -22.86
N LYS A 319 8.23 35.18 -23.76
CA LYS A 319 8.34 34.91 -25.21
C LYS A 319 9.64 34.20 -25.58
N THR A 320 10.78 34.68 -25.09
CA THR A 320 12.09 34.06 -25.39
C THR A 320 12.26 32.69 -24.74
N ALA A 321 11.73 32.47 -23.53
CA ALA A 321 11.67 31.15 -22.91
C ALA A 321 10.75 30.20 -23.68
N VAL A 322 9.60 30.67 -24.18
CA VAL A 322 8.69 29.85 -25.00
C VAL A 322 9.30 29.56 -26.39
N THR A 323 9.93 30.51 -27.08
CA THR A 323 10.62 30.23 -28.35
C THR A 323 11.86 29.36 -28.16
N THR A 324 12.59 29.49 -27.06
CA THR A 324 13.73 28.62 -26.73
C THR A 324 13.27 27.22 -26.30
N ALA A 325 12.16 27.09 -25.59
CA ALA A 325 11.56 25.79 -25.27
C ALA A 325 10.99 25.09 -26.50
N ILE A 326 10.42 25.83 -27.47
CA ILE A 326 9.96 25.28 -28.75
C ILE A 326 11.16 24.89 -29.63
N ALA A 327 12.24 25.69 -29.67
CA ALA A 327 13.47 25.33 -30.39
C ALA A 327 14.23 24.14 -29.75
N ALA A 328 14.23 24.02 -28.42
CA ALA A 328 14.75 22.86 -27.71
C ALA A 328 13.88 21.61 -27.92
N SER A 329 12.55 21.77 -27.98
CA SER A 329 11.61 20.67 -28.29
C SER A 329 11.66 20.23 -29.76
N ALA A 330 12.17 21.07 -30.66
CA ALA A 330 12.43 20.72 -32.06
C ALA A 330 13.77 19.98 -32.26
N SER A 331 14.61 19.87 -31.21
CA SER A 331 15.95 19.26 -31.28
C SER A 331 16.05 17.88 -30.61
N SER A 332 14.91 17.30 -30.16
CA SER A 332 14.85 15.98 -29.51
C SER A 332 13.82 15.02 -30.13
N SER A 333 13.17 15.40 -31.24
CA SER A 333 12.14 14.59 -31.92
C SER A 333 12.39 14.34 -33.42
N ILE A 334 13.62 14.53 -33.91
CA ILE A 334 14.05 14.06 -35.24
C ILE A 334 15.35 13.27 -35.09
N ALA A 335 15.21 12.00 -34.76
CA ALA A 335 16.20 10.94 -34.97
C ALA A 335 15.50 9.71 -35.54
N GLU A 336 14.63 9.93 -36.54
CA GLU A 336 14.01 8.89 -37.36
C GLU A 336 14.67 8.95 -38.75
N PRO A 337 15.11 7.81 -39.33
CA PRO A 337 15.94 7.82 -40.53
C PRO A 337 15.13 8.24 -41.77
N ALA A 338 15.75 9.05 -42.61
CA ALA A 338 15.13 9.57 -43.82
C ALA A 338 14.80 8.44 -44.82
N ALA A 339 13.51 8.18 -45.02
CA ALA A 339 13.01 7.57 -46.23
C ALA A 339 12.90 8.64 -47.34
N GLN A 340 13.52 8.39 -48.49
CA GLN A 340 13.32 9.12 -49.74
C GLN A 340 12.68 8.19 -50.78
N PRO A 341 12.05 8.73 -51.84
CA PRO A 341 10.82 8.16 -52.39
C PRO A 341 11.02 6.98 -53.33
N ASP A 342 9.95 6.20 -53.47
CA ASP A 342 9.78 5.24 -54.55
C ASP A 342 9.85 5.91 -55.93
N ASP A 343 10.80 5.45 -56.75
CA ASP A 343 10.59 5.33 -58.19
C ASP A 343 11.49 4.21 -58.74
N ALA A 344 10.99 3.48 -59.74
CA ALA A 344 11.65 2.36 -60.45
C ALA A 344 11.91 1.02 -59.70
N ALA A 345 11.01 0.06 -59.95
CA ALA A 345 11.35 -1.37 -60.09
C ALA A 345 12.24 -1.60 -61.36
N PRO A 346 12.83 -2.80 -61.63
CA PRO A 346 12.61 -4.10 -60.98
C PRO A 346 13.88 -4.96 -60.72
N ALA A 347 13.66 -6.18 -60.20
CA ALA A 347 14.31 -7.47 -60.57
C ALA A 347 14.98 -8.31 -59.46
N ALA A 348 14.63 -9.60 -59.50
CA ALA A 348 15.41 -10.79 -59.14
C ALA A 348 15.75 -11.14 -57.67
N ALA A 349 15.28 -12.34 -57.29
CA ALA A 349 15.97 -13.41 -56.55
C ALA A 349 15.35 -13.87 -55.20
N THR A 350 14.52 -14.91 -55.29
CA THR A 350 14.47 -16.04 -54.33
C THR A 350 15.85 -16.73 -54.22
N PRO A 351 16.18 -17.53 -53.17
CA PRO A 351 15.29 -18.21 -52.23
C PRO A 351 15.67 -17.87 -50.74
N ASP A 352 15.26 -18.58 -49.67
CA ASP A 352 14.52 -19.85 -49.52
C ASP A 352 13.74 -19.89 -48.19
N VAL A 353 12.71 -20.74 -48.09
CA VAL A 353 12.08 -21.17 -46.83
C VAL A 353 11.60 -22.62 -46.98
N HIS A 354 12.36 -23.56 -46.42
CA HIS A 354 11.94 -24.96 -46.37
C HIS A 354 10.98 -25.21 -45.19
N HIS A 355 9.83 -25.80 -45.52
CA HIS A 355 8.81 -26.26 -44.59
C HIS A 355 9.29 -27.41 -43.69
N ILE A 356 8.66 -27.50 -42.52
CA ILE A 356 8.54 -28.74 -41.74
C ILE A 356 7.35 -29.53 -42.30
N GLU A 357 7.55 -30.78 -42.70
CA GLU A 357 6.59 -31.88 -42.59
C GLU A 357 7.33 -33.23 -42.52
N LEU A 358 6.80 -34.13 -41.67
CA LEU A 358 7.16 -35.54 -41.43
C LEU A 358 8.54 -35.83 -40.81
#